data_AF-A0A7J4V6G1-F1
#
_entry.id   AF-A0A7J4V6G1-F1
#
_cell.length_a   1.000
_cell.length_b   1.000
_cell.length_c   1.000
_cell.angle_alpha   90.00
_cell.angle_beta   90.00
_cell.angle_gamma   90.00
#
_symmetry.space_group_name_H-M   'P 1'
#
loop_
_entity.id
_entity.type
_entity.pdbx_description
1 polymer ?
#
loop_
_entity_poly.entity_id
_entity_poly.type
_entity_poly.pdbx_seq_one_letter_code
_entity_poly.pdbx_strand_id
1 'polypeptide(L)'
;MAESFIWTEKYRPEKFSDIRGQKEIVKRVKALVDGKNMPHLLFTGPAGVGKTTMSLVIARQLFGAARHQNFLELNASDERGIDVVRNKVKDFARTRAIGDVPFKIIYLDECDALTREAQQALRRTMENYTQTCRFILSANYSSKIIDPIQSRCAIFRFKPLSKEEIVEIVDHIARQEKLKIDEKAKEALYRVCDGDCRRLENLLQSAASLESHITEKVIYELASFAEPKEIRDVLELALKQKFIDARSKLLETMLSYGLAGIDVIKQIQQEIVSLPIPERQKMLLIEKCGEAEFRMTEGSDEYLQLEAFLAKVVLVGSGKE
;
A
#
# COMPACT_ATOMS: atom_id res chain seq x y z
N MET A 1 -19.30 21.74 16.70
CA MET A 1 -18.17 20.81 16.83
C MET A 1 -17.90 20.27 15.43
N ALA A 2 -16.71 20.52 14.87
CA ALA A 2 -16.38 19.91 13.58
C ALA A 2 -16.36 18.38 13.80
N GLU A 3 -17.18 17.64 13.05
CA GLU A 3 -17.13 16.18 13.09
C GLU A 3 -15.70 15.76 12.69
N SER A 4 -14.98 15.17 13.65
CA SER A 4 -13.63 14.67 13.45
C SER A 4 -13.70 13.37 12.64
N PHE A 5 -13.78 13.48 11.32
CA PHE A 5 -13.68 12.32 10.43
C PHE A 5 -12.22 12.00 10.14
N ILE A 6 -11.89 10.71 10.21
CA ILE A 6 -10.63 10.19 9.67
C ILE A 6 -10.62 10.44 8.16
N TRP A 7 -9.54 11.01 7.64
CA TRP A 7 -9.47 11.45 6.24
C TRP A 7 -9.60 10.30 5.24
N THR A 8 -9.14 9.12 5.62
CA THR A 8 -9.27 7.89 4.82
C THR A 8 -10.71 7.45 4.57
N GLU A 9 -11.66 7.90 5.40
CA GLU A 9 -13.10 7.74 5.15
C GLU A 9 -13.72 9.01 4.54
N LYS A 10 -13.32 10.19 5.03
CA LYS A 10 -13.86 11.48 4.57
C LYS A 10 -13.64 11.70 3.07
N TYR A 11 -12.45 11.35 2.57
CA TYR A 11 -12.05 11.53 1.17
C TYR A 11 -12.21 10.26 0.34
N ARG A 12 -12.78 9.19 0.91
CA ARG A 12 -12.98 7.94 0.20
C ARG A 12 -13.89 8.16 -1.01
N PRO A 13 -13.43 7.82 -2.23
CA PRO A 13 -14.23 7.92 -3.44
C PRO A 13 -15.62 7.26 -3.33
N GLU A 14 -16.65 7.95 -3.79
CA GLU A 14 -18.03 7.45 -3.80
C GLU A 14 -18.51 7.02 -5.18
N LYS A 15 -17.93 7.60 -6.24
CA LYS A 15 -18.24 7.31 -7.64
C LYS A 15 -16.98 6.95 -8.41
N PHE A 16 -17.14 6.31 -9.57
CA PHE A 16 -16.01 5.99 -10.46
C PHE A 16 -15.22 7.23 -10.91
N SER A 17 -15.86 8.40 -11.00
CA SER A 17 -15.22 9.68 -11.34
C SER A 17 -14.28 10.20 -10.25
N ASP A 18 -14.47 9.74 -9.02
CA ASP A 18 -13.78 10.24 -7.84
C ASP A 18 -12.52 9.42 -7.57
N ILE A 19 -12.45 8.19 -8.10
CA ILE A 19 -11.27 7.35 -8.02
C ILE A 19 -10.14 8.01 -8.81
N ARG A 20 -9.08 8.38 -8.10
CA ARG A 20 -7.84 8.89 -8.68
C ARG A 20 -6.90 7.73 -8.99
N GLY A 21 -6.24 7.83 -10.14
CA GLY A 21 -5.44 6.76 -10.72
C GLY A 21 -6.21 5.52 -11.18
N GLN A 22 -5.48 4.45 -11.48
CA GLN A 22 -6.03 3.18 -11.97
C GLN A 22 -6.95 3.33 -13.20
N LYS A 23 -6.68 4.30 -14.07
CA LYS A 23 -7.61 4.76 -15.15
C LYS A 23 -8.17 3.61 -16.00
N GLU A 24 -7.32 2.69 -16.43
CA GLU A 24 -7.73 1.54 -17.24
C GLU A 24 -8.58 0.51 -16.46
N ILE A 25 -8.29 0.30 -15.17
CA ILE A 25 -9.10 -0.57 -14.31
C ILE A 25 -10.48 0.04 -14.11
N VAL A 26 -10.53 1.33 -13.75
CA VAL A 26 -11.79 2.09 -13.57
C VAL A 26 -12.65 1.98 -14.83
N LYS A 27 -12.07 2.24 -16.00
CA LYS A 27 -12.77 2.17 -17.29
C LYS A 27 -13.39 0.79 -17.55
N ARG A 28 -12.60 -0.28 -17.36
CA ARG A 28 -13.05 -1.66 -17.61
C ARG A 28 -14.11 -2.11 -16.61
N VAL A 29 -13.91 -1.83 -15.32
CA VAL A 29 -14.86 -2.16 -14.26
C VAL A 29 -16.18 -1.41 -14.47
N LYS A 30 -16.12 -0.12 -14.78
CA LYS A 30 -17.29 0.70 -15.08
C LYS A 30 -18.11 0.11 -16.23
N ALA A 31 -17.46 -0.30 -17.33
CA ALA A 31 -18.16 -0.94 -18.45
C ALA A 31 -18.89 -2.24 -18.07
N LEU A 32 -18.29 -3.07 -17.20
CA LEU A 32 -18.93 -4.30 -16.69
C LEU A 32 -20.15 -4.00 -15.81
N VAL A 33 -20.04 -2.96 -14.99
CA VAL A 33 -21.11 -2.51 -14.08
C VAL A 33 -22.27 -1.89 -14.86
N ASP A 34 -21.98 -0.98 -15.79
CA ASP A 34 -23.00 -0.31 -16.62
C ASP A 34 -23.78 -1.32 -17.48
N GLY A 35 -23.09 -2.36 -17.98
CA GLY A 35 -23.72 -3.46 -18.70
C GLY A 35 -24.50 -4.46 -17.82
N LYS A 36 -24.49 -4.30 -16.50
CA LYS A 36 -25.06 -5.23 -15.49
C LYS A 36 -24.66 -6.70 -15.70
N ASN A 37 -23.54 -6.95 -16.37
CA ASN A 37 -23.03 -8.29 -16.70
C ASN A 37 -21.66 -8.49 -16.07
N MET A 38 -21.60 -8.33 -14.75
CA MET A 38 -20.37 -8.43 -13.99
C MET A 38 -20.05 -9.92 -13.72
N PRO A 39 -18.88 -10.44 -14.13
CA PRO A 39 -18.39 -11.74 -13.69
C PRO A 39 -17.91 -11.65 -12.23
N HIS A 40 -17.36 -12.75 -11.69
CA HIS A 40 -16.57 -12.62 -10.46
C HIS A 40 -15.31 -11.80 -10.75
N LEU A 41 -14.87 -11.00 -9.79
CA LEU A 41 -13.70 -10.13 -9.90
C LEU A 41 -12.64 -10.56 -8.90
N LEU A 42 -11.37 -10.47 -9.30
CA LEU A 42 -10.22 -10.64 -8.41
C LEU A 42 -9.35 -9.39 -8.50
N PHE A 43 -9.35 -8.60 -7.42
CA PHE A 43 -8.55 -7.41 -7.26
C PHE A 43 -7.23 -7.77 -6.58
N THR A 44 -6.12 -7.52 -7.27
CA THR A 44 -4.79 -7.89 -6.78
C THR A 44 -3.88 -6.68 -6.79
N GLY A 45 -3.04 -6.53 -5.78
CA GLY A 45 -2.08 -5.42 -5.70
C GLY A 45 -1.80 -5.03 -4.26
N PRO A 46 -0.87 -4.10 -4.00
CA PRO A 46 -0.48 -3.71 -2.65
C PRO A 46 -1.63 -3.05 -1.86
N ALA A 47 -1.43 -2.82 -0.56
CA ALA A 47 -2.38 -2.09 0.26
C ALA A 47 -2.52 -0.62 -0.21
N GLY A 48 -3.62 0.03 0.16
CA GLY A 48 -3.77 1.48 -0.07
C GLY A 48 -3.96 1.96 -1.51
N VAL A 49 -4.03 1.07 -2.50
CA VAL A 49 -4.21 1.44 -3.93
C VAL A 49 -5.66 1.47 -4.42
N GLY A 50 -6.64 1.33 -3.51
CA GLY A 50 -8.07 1.50 -3.83
C GLY A 50 -8.86 0.22 -4.16
N LYS A 51 -8.37 -0.99 -3.81
CA LYS A 51 -9.11 -2.26 -4.01
C LYS A 51 -10.48 -2.26 -3.32
N THR A 52 -10.50 -2.01 -2.01
CA THR A 52 -11.72 -1.91 -1.20
C THR A 52 -12.61 -0.77 -1.68
N THR A 53 -12.04 0.41 -1.93
CA THR A 53 -12.76 1.57 -2.47
C THR A 53 -13.49 1.23 -3.77
N MET A 54 -12.83 0.54 -4.71
CA MET A 54 -13.44 0.10 -5.96
C MET A 54 -14.65 -0.81 -5.73
N SER A 55 -14.57 -1.77 -4.79
CA SER A 55 -15.70 -2.66 -4.49
C SER A 55 -16.90 -1.90 -3.93
N LEU A 56 -16.66 -0.90 -3.08
CA LEU A 56 -17.71 -0.04 -2.54
C LEU A 56 -18.35 0.86 -3.59
N VAL A 57 -17.57 1.42 -4.51
CA VAL A 57 -18.07 2.22 -5.64
C VAL A 57 -18.94 1.36 -6.56
N ILE A 58 -18.52 0.14 -6.88
CA ILE A 58 -19.34 -0.83 -7.63
C ILE A 58 -20.67 -1.07 -6.93
N ALA A 59 -20.65 -1.34 -5.62
CA ALA A 59 -21.84 -1.62 -4.85
C ALA A 59 -22.81 -0.44 -4.80
N ARG A 60 -22.27 0.78 -4.62
CA ARG A 60 -23.06 2.03 -4.66
C ARG A 60 -23.72 2.22 -6.03
N GLN A 61 -22.97 2.05 -7.12
CA GLN A 61 -23.48 2.24 -8.47
C GLN A 61 -24.56 1.21 -8.85
N LEU A 62 -24.39 -0.05 -8.44
CA LEU A 62 -25.34 -1.12 -8.77
C LEU A 62 -26.60 -1.08 -7.89
N PHE A 63 -26.45 -0.86 -6.59
CA PHE A 63 -27.54 -1.09 -5.63
C PHE A 63 -28.12 0.19 -5.02
N GLY A 64 -27.42 1.32 -5.08
CA GLY A 64 -27.87 2.57 -4.48
C GLY A 64 -28.29 2.38 -3.01
N ALA A 65 -29.55 2.73 -2.70
CA ALA A 65 -30.12 2.57 -1.36
C ALA A 65 -30.23 1.11 -0.89
N ALA A 66 -30.33 0.13 -1.80
CA ALA A 66 -30.41 -1.29 -1.48
C ALA A 66 -29.04 -1.95 -1.23
N ARG A 67 -27.97 -1.15 -1.10
CA ARG A 67 -26.60 -1.65 -0.88
C ARG A 67 -26.50 -2.57 0.33
N HIS A 68 -27.09 -2.18 1.47
CA HIS A 68 -26.95 -2.94 2.73
C HIS A 68 -27.52 -4.37 2.64
N GLN A 69 -28.49 -4.62 1.76
CA GLN A 69 -29.12 -5.93 1.59
C GLN A 69 -28.44 -6.78 0.49
N ASN A 70 -27.77 -6.12 -0.45
CA ASN A 70 -27.22 -6.74 -1.66
C ASN A 70 -25.69 -6.80 -1.68
N PHE A 71 -25.00 -6.13 -0.76
CA PHE A 71 -23.55 -6.15 -0.63
C PHE A 71 -23.13 -6.62 0.76
N LEU A 72 -22.33 -7.68 0.81
CA LEU A 72 -21.73 -8.22 2.03
C LEU A 72 -20.21 -8.06 1.96
N GLU A 73 -19.63 -7.35 2.91
CA GLU A 73 -18.18 -7.20 3.09
C GLU A 73 -17.72 -8.08 4.25
N LEU A 74 -16.69 -8.89 4.00
CA LEU A 74 -16.07 -9.77 4.99
C LEU A 74 -14.55 -9.67 4.85
N ASN A 75 -13.85 -9.55 5.98
CA ASN A 75 -12.40 -9.68 6.02
C ASN A 75 -12.01 -11.14 6.33
N ALA A 76 -11.30 -11.78 5.41
CA ALA A 76 -10.94 -13.19 5.54
C ALA A 76 -9.88 -13.45 6.62
N SER A 77 -9.07 -12.45 6.99
CA SER A 77 -8.05 -12.58 8.03
C SER A 77 -8.62 -12.48 9.46
N ASP A 78 -9.68 -11.69 9.65
CA ASP A 78 -10.35 -11.52 10.95
C ASP A 78 -11.33 -12.66 11.24
N GLU A 79 -12.09 -13.10 10.23
CA GLU A 79 -13.03 -14.22 10.33
C GLU A 79 -12.33 -15.58 10.09
N ARG A 80 -11.33 -15.90 10.92
CA ARG A 80 -10.47 -17.11 10.78
C ARG A 80 -11.19 -18.46 10.82
N GLY A 81 -12.46 -18.49 11.22
CA GLY A 81 -13.26 -19.71 11.20
C GLY A 81 -13.74 -20.01 9.79
N ILE A 82 -13.22 -21.08 9.17
CA ILE A 82 -13.70 -21.63 7.89
C ILE A 82 -15.23 -21.74 7.89
N ASP A 83 -15.82 -22.11 9.03
CA ASP A 83 -17.26 -22.27 9.19
C ASP A 83 -18.03 -20.94 9.26
N VAL A 84 -17.44 -19.86 9.78
CA VAL A 84 -18.08 -18.54 9.86
C VAL A 84 -18.22 -17.95 8.47
N VAL A 85 -17.12 -17.93 7.70
CA VAL A 85 -17.12 -17.47 6.31
C VAL A 85 -18.03 -18.36 5.48
N ARG A 86 -17.94 -19.70 5.62
CA ARG A 86 -18.77 -20.63 4.86
C ARG A 86 -20.26 -20.43 5.12
N ASN A 87 -20.68 -20.30 6.37
CA ASN A 87 -22.11 -20.18 6.70
C ASN A 87 -22.64 -18.79 6.30
N LYS A 88 -21.96 -17.70 6.67
CA LYS A 88 -22.38 -16.33 6.28
C LYS A 88 -22.45 -16.15 4.77
N VAL A 89 -21.41 -16.58 4.04
CA VAL A 89 -21.37 -16.49 2.58
C VAL A 89 -22.49 -17.31 1.97
N LYS A 90 -22.72 -18.53 2.45
CA LYS A 90 -23.76 -19.44 1.93
C LYS A 90 -25.16 -18.88 2.17
N ASP A 91 -25.44 -18.37 3.36
CA ASP A 91 -26.76 -17.84 3.72
C ASP A 91 -27.07 -16.57 2.92
N PHE A 92 -26.07 -15.70 2.75
CA PHE A 92 -26.22 -14.51 1.91
C PHE A 92 -26.40 -14.86 0.43
N ALA A 93 -25.57 -15.75 -0.12
CA ALA A 93 -25.58 -16.13 -1.54
C ALA A 93 -26.85 -16.89 -1.98
N ARG A 94 -27.55 -17.55 -1.04
CA ARG A 94 -28.80 -18.27 -1.30
C ARG A 94 -30.00 -17.32 -1.55
N THR A 95 -29.95 -16.12 -1.00
CA THR A 95 -31.05 -15.15 -1.10
C THR A 95 -30.99 -14.38 -2.43
N ARG A 96 -32.16 -14.03 -2.98
CA ARG A 96 -32.23 -13.19 -4.19
C ARG A 96 -31.89 -11.73 -3.87
N ALA A 97 -31.34 -11.03 -4.86
CA ALA A 97 -31.09 -9.60 -4.78
C ALA A 97 -32.42 -8.81 -4.73
N ILE A 98 -32.37 -7.64 -4.09
CA ILE A 98 -33.48 -6.69 -4.02
C ILE A 98 -33.25 -5.59 -5.05
N GLY A 99 -34.23 -5.34 -5.92
CA GLY A 99 -34.16 -4.28 -6.95
C GLY A 99 -33.76 -4.80 -8.34
N ASP A 100 -33.26 -3.91 -9.19
CA ASP A 100 -33.09 -4.13 -10.64
C ASP A 100 -31.81 -4.87 -11.04
N VAL A 101 -30.98 -5.25 -10.07
CA VAL A 101 -29.74 -6.00 -10.31
C VAL A 101 -30.00 -7.46 -9.94
N PRO A 102 -29.79 -8.43 -10.85
CA PRO A 102 -30.24 -9.81 -10.65
C PRO A 102 -29.39 -10.62 -9.67
N PHE A 103 -28.32 -10.04 -9.14
CA PHE A 103 -27.36 -10.72 -8.28
C PHE A 103 -26.94 -9.86 -7.08
N LYS A 104 -26.56 -10.52 -6.00
CA LYS A 104 -25.86 -9.90 -4.85
C LYS A 104 -24.36 -9.88 -5.08
N ILE A 105 -23.64 -9.08 -4.28
CA ILE A 105 -22.18 -9.05 -4.27
C ILE A 105 -21.66 -9.42 -2.88
N ILE A 106 -20.67 -10.32 -2.86
CA ILE A 106 -19.85 -10.59 -1.68
C ILE A 106 -18.45 -10.10 -1.96
N TYR A 107 -17.98 -9.14 -1.16
CA TYR A 107 -16.60 -8.70 -1.14
C TYR A 107 -15.84 -9.44 -0.03
N LEU A 108 -14.81 -10.19 -0.41
CA LEU A 108 -13.91 -10.88 0.51
C LEU A 108 -12.54 -10.21 0.46
N ASP A 109 -12.20 -9.47 1.52
CA ASP A 109 -10.87 -8.87 1.66
C ASP A 109 -9.84 -9.87 2.16
N GLU A 110 -8.58 -9.63 1.81
CA GLU A 110 -7.42 -10.46 2.22
C GLU A 110 -7.61 -11.96 1.97
N CYS A 111 -8.20 -12.32 0.83
CA CYS A 111 -8.49 -13.71 0.45
C CYS A 111 -7.22 -14.57 0.35
N ASP A 112 -6.04 -13.95 0.24
CA ASP A 112 -4.73 -14.61 0.28
C ASP A 112 -4.29 -15.03 1.69
N ALA A 113 -5.00 -14.62 2.74
CA ALA A 113 -4.84 -15.13 4.10
C ALA A 113 -5.54 -16.49 4.32
N LEU A 114 -6.45 -16.89 3.42
CA LEU A 114 -7.17 -18.16 3.53
C LEU A 114 -6.26 -19.36 3.24
N THR A 115 -6.42 -20.43 4.03
CA THR A 115 -5.78 -21.73 3.73
C THR A 115 -6.27 -22.28 2.39
N ARG A 116 -5.49 -23.19 1.79
CA ARG A 116 -5.86 -23.80 0.50
C ARG A 116 -7.19 -24.55 0.58
N GLU A 117 -7.48 -25.19 1.70
CA GLU A 117 -8.73 -25.92 1.96
C GLU A 117 -9.92 -24.98 2.01
N ALA A 118 -9.77 -23.83 2.68
CA ALA A 118 -10.78 -22.79 2.73
C ALA A 118 -11.05 -22.20 1.34
N GLN A 119 -10.01 -21.96 0.54
CA GLN A 119 -10.15 -21.51 -0.84
C GLN A 119 -10.88 -22.56 -1.71
N GLN A 120 -10.60 -23.86 -1.55
CA GLN A 120 -11.34 -24.91 -2.26
C GLN A 120 -12.83 -24.94 -1.86
N ALA A 121 -13.15 -24.67 -0.60
CA ALA A 121 -14.54 -24.53 -0.15
C ALA A 121 -15.23 -23.29 -0.73
N LEU A 122 -14.52 -22.15 -0.79
CA LEU A 122 -14.99 -20.93 -1.40
C LEU A 122 -15.29 -21.13 -2.89
N ARG A 123 -14.38 -21.78 -3.63
CA ARG A 123 -14.54 -22.12 -5.06
C ARG A 123 -15.88 -22.84 -5.32
N ARG A 124 -16.18 -23.90 -4.54
CA ARG A 124 -17.46 -24.63 -4.67
C ARG A 124 -18.67 -23.72 -4.43
N THR A 125 -18.55 -22.79 -3.50
CA THR A 125 -19.61 -21.83 -3.17
C THR A 125 -19.82 -20.84 -4.33
N MET A 126 -18.74 -20.36 -4.95
CA MET A 126 -18.81 -19.50 -6.14
C MET A 126 -19.54 -20.20 -7.30
N GLU A 127 -19.21 -21.46 -7.58
CA GLU A 127 -19.85 -22.27 -8.63
C GLU A 127 -21.35 -22.47 -8.36
N ASN A 128 -21.72 -22.86 -7.13
CA ASN A 128 -23.11 -23.17 -6.78
C ASN A 128 -24.05 -21.95 -6.84
N TYR A 129 -23.52 -20.75 -6.62
CA TYR A 129 -24.32 -19.52 -6.51
C TYR A 129 -24.00 -18.49 -7.60
N THR A 130 -23.43 -18.91 -8.73
CA THR A 130 -23.08 -18.01 -9.84
C THR A 130 -24.31 -17.28 -10.41
N GLN A 131 -25.52 -17.84 -10.31
CA GLN A 131 -26.72 -17.17 -10.81
C GLN A 131 -27.18 -16.02 -9.89
N THR A 132 -27.13 -16.22 -8.58
CA THR A 132 -27.69 -15.30 -7.56
C THR A 132 -26.66 -14.36 -6.95
N CYS A 133 -25.37 -14.66 -7.08
CA CYS A 133 -24.29 -13.94 -6.40
C CYS A 133 -23.08 -13.70 -7.32
N ARG A 134 -22.36 -12.61 -7.09
CA ARG A 134 -21.04 -12.32 -7.67
C ARG A 134 -20.05 -12.08 -6.55
N PHE A 135 -18.83 -12.58 -6.72
CA PHE A 135 -17.75 -12.39 -5.78
C PHE A 135 -16.79 -11.32 -6.27
N ILE A 136 -16.35 -10.45 -5.37
CA ILE A 136 -15.20 -9.57 -5.55
C ILE A 136 -14.18 -10.00 -4.50
N LEU A 137 -13.09 -10.59 -4.94
CA LEU A 137 -12.02 -11.07 -4.07
C LEU A 137 -10.88 -10.05 -4.07
N SER A 138 -10.33 -9.72 -2.91
CA SER A 138 -9.12 -8.89 -2.79
C SER A 138 -7.96 -9.73 -2.25
N ALA A 139 -6.78 -9.53 -2.81
CA ALA A 139 -5.54 -10.17 -2.37
C ALA A 139 -4.34 -9.25 -2.63
N ASN A 140 -3.26 -9.40 -1.87
CA ASN A 140 -2.02 -8.69 -2.20
C ASN A 140 -1.31 -9.36 -3.38
N TYR A 141 -1.31 -10.69 -3.41
CA TYR A 141 -0.65 -11.48 -4.44
C TYR A 141 -1.60 -12.47 -5.10
N SER A 142 -1.75 -12.39 -6.44
CA SER A 142 -2.58 -13.34 -7.19
C SER A 142 -2.08 -14.79 -7.04
N SER A 143 -0.77 -14.99 -6.87
CA SER A 143 -0.14 -16.30 -6.71
C SER A 143 -0.53 -17.05 -5.43
N LYS A 144 -1.05 -16.35 -4.41
CA LYS A 144 -1.57 -16.95 -3.19
C LYS A 144 -3.02 -17.46 -3.33
N ILE A 145 -3.67 -17.16 -4.46
CA ILE A 145 -5.02 -17.63 -4.79
C ILE A 145 -4.91 -18.85 -5.70
N ILE A 146 -5.66 -19.92 -5.38
CA ILE A 146 -5.64 -21.15 -6.17
C ILE A 146 -6.16 -20.92 -7.61
N ASP A 147 -5.57 -21.59 -8.60
CA ASP A 147 -5.95 -21.48 -10.02
C ASP A 147 -7.45 -21.76 -10.30
N PRO A 148 -8.13 -22.69 -9.60
CA PRO A 148 -9.56 -22.88 -9.75
C PRO A 148 -10.40 -21.64 -9.43
N ILE A 149 -9.97 -20.76 -8.50
CA ILE A 149 -10.65 -19.50 -8.25
C ILE A 149 -10.28 -18.48 -9.33
N GLN A 150 -8.98 -18.34 -9.64
CA GLN A 150 -8.51 -17.38 -10.63
C GLN A 150 -9.18 -17.57 -12.00
N SER A 151 -9.35 -18.82 -12.46
CA SER A 151 -10.01 -19.16 -13.72
C SER A 151 -11.49 -18.77 -13.80
N ARG A 152 -12.15 -18.44 -12.68
CA ARG A 152 -13.55 -18.01 -12.60
C ARG A 152 -13.70 -16.51 -12.40
N CYS A 153 -12.59 -15.78 -12.28
CA CYS A 153 -12.58 -14.35 -12.01
C CYS A 153 -11.94 -13.56 -13.15
N ALA A 154 -12.49 -12.38 -13.44
CA ALA A 154 -11.76 -11.36 -14.16
C ALA A 154 -10.73 -10.72 -13.22
N ILE A 155 -9.44 -10.84 -13.56
CA ILE A 155 -8.34 -10.37 -12.72
C ILE A 155 -8.01 -8.90 -13.05
N PHE A 156 -7.99 -8.05 -12.03
CA PHE A 156 -7.57 -6.65 -12.10
C PHE A 156 -6.36 -6.42 -11.21
N ARG A 157 -5.25 -6.03 -11.83
CA ARG A 157 -3.97 -5.80 -11.14
C ARG A 157 -3.79 -4.31 -10.86
N PHE A 158 -4.10 -3.92 -9.64
CA PHE A 158 -3.85 -2.58 -9.11
C PHE A 158 -2.36 -2.38 -8.90
N LYS A 159 -1.88 -1.18 -9.21
CA LYS A 159 -0.48 -0.78 -9.05
C LYS A 159 -0.36 0.34 -8.01
N PRO A 160 0.80 0.57 -7.39
CA PRO A 160 1.05 1.81 -6.67
C PRO A 160 0.67 3.03 -7.51
N LEU A 161 0.11 4.05 -6.87
CA LEU A 161 -0.24 5.30 -7.55
C LEU A 161 1.02 6.05 -7.98
N SER A 162 0.97 6.70 -9.14
CA SER A 162 2.12 7.50 -9.61
C SER A 162 2.27 8.79 -8.79
N LYS A 163 3.44 9.44 -8.92
CA LYS A 163 3.70 10.73 -8.26
C LYS A 163 2.64 11.78 -8.63
N GLU A 164 2.27 11.82 -9.90
CA GLU A 164 1.27 12.76 -10.42
C GLU A 164 -0.10 12.50 -9.79
N GLU A 165 -0.52 11.23 -9.70
CA GLU A 165 -1.79 10.83 -9.10
C GLU A 165 -1.85 11.16 -7.60
N ILE A 166 -0.74 10.96 -6.88
CA ILE A 166 -0.62 11.32 -5.46
C ILE A 166 -0.68 12.84 -5.26
N VAL A 167 0.02 13.62 -6.08
CA VAL A 167 -0.01 15.08 -6.04
C VAL A 167 -1.42 15.61 -6.29
N GLU A 168 -2.16 15.04 -7.24
CA GLU A 168 -3.56 15.41 -7.50
C GLU A 168 -4.46 15.19 -6.26
N ILE A 169 -4.24 14.09 -5.52
CA ILE A 169 -4.98 13.79 -4.28
C ILE A 169 -4.62 14.78 -3.18
N VAL A 170 -3.32 15.05 -2.99
CA VAL A 170 -2.83 16.02 -2.00
C VAL A 170 -3.42 17.40 -2.27
N ASP A 171 -3.40 17.86 -3.52
CA ASP A 171 -3.96 19.17 -3.90
C ASP A 171 -5.48 19.24 -3.67
N HIS A 172 -6.20 18.14 -3.89
CA HIS A 172 -7.62 18.08 -3.62
C HIS A 172 -7.91 18.24 -2.12
N ILE A 173 -7.20 17.48 -1.27
CA ILE A 173 -7.37 17.53 0.20
C ILE A 173 -6.94 18.90 0.73
N ALA A 174 -5.81 19.44 0.25
CA ALA A 174 -5.30 20.75 0.66
C ALA A 174 -6.31 21.88 0.40
N ARG A 175 -7.03 21.84 -0.72
CA ARG A 175 -8.09 22.83 -1.03
C ARG A 175 -9.29 22.70 -0.09
N GLN A 176 -9.70 21.49 0.24
CA GLN A 176 -10.85 21.23 1.12
C GLN A 176 -10.55 21.62 2.57
N GLU A 177 -9.35 21.31 3.04
CA GLU A 177 -8.90 21.61 4.41
C GLU A 177 -8.23 22.98 4.56
N LYS A 178 -8.08 23.74 3.46
CA LYS A 178 -7.43 25.05 3.40
C LYS A 178 -5.98 25.04 3.91
N LEU A 179 -5.22 24.03 3.51
CA LEU A 179 -3.82 23.83 3.87
C LEU A 179 -2.88 24.42 2.83
N LYS A 180 -1.73 24.93 3.27
CA LYS A 180 -0.64 25.36 2.38
C LYS A 180 0.47 24.31 2.40
N ILE A 181 0.60 23.54 1.33
CA ILE A 181 1.60 22.47 1.21
C ILE A 181 2.65 22.87 0.18
N ASP A 182 3.91 22.84 0.58
CA ASP A 182 5.03 23.14 -0.33
C ASP A 182 5.25 22.01 -1.35
N GLU A 183 5.76 22.34 -2.53
CA GLU A 183 6.05 21.35 -3.58
C GLU A 183 7.02 20.27 -3.08
N LYS A 184 8.06 20.65 -2.33
CA LYS A 184 8.97 19.69 -1.71
C LYS A 184 8.29 18.77 -0.70
N ALA A 185 7.29 19.27 0.02
CA ALA A 185 6.50 18.45 0.94
C ALA A 185 5.68 17.40 0.18
N LYS A 186 5.14 17.74 -1.00
CA LYS A 186 4.46 16.77 -1.88
C LYS A 186 5.41 15.69 -2.38
N GLU A 187 6.65 16.04 -2.70
CA GLU A 187 7.68 15.06 -3.06
C GLU A 187 8.05 14.15 -1.89
N ALA A 188 8.20 14.71 -0.69
CA ALA A 188 8.45 13.95 0.54
C ALA A 188 7.30 12.98 0.83
N LEU A 189 6.04 13.43 0.73
CA LEU A 189 4.85 12.60 0.89
C LEU A 189 4.86 11.40 -0.07
N TYR A 190 5.13 11.64 -1.36
CA TYR A 190 5.22 10.56 -2.33
C TYR A 190 6.34 9.56 -1.98
N ARG A 191 7.52 10.06 -1.60
CA ARG A 191 8.68 9.22 -1.25
C ARG A 191 8.42 8.32 -0.04
N VAL A 192 7.76 8.87 0.99
CA VAL A 192 7.40 8.13 2.20
C VAL A 192 6.29 7.10 1.92
N CYS A 193 5.29 7.47 1.12
CA CYS A 193 4.09 6.66 0.95
C CYS A 193 4.22 5.61 -0.16
N ASP A 194 5.15 5.80 -1.11
CA ASP A 194 5.41 4.88 -2.23
C ASP A 194 4.13 4.45 -2.98
N GLY A 195 3.25 5.41 -3.23
CA GLY A 195 1.99 5.19 -3.94
C GLY A 195 0.85 4.56 -3.11
N ASP A 196 1.01 4.41 -1.78
CA ASP A 196 -0.07 4.04 -0.85
C ASP A 196 -0.90 5.27 -0.45
N CYS A 197 -2.14 5.35 -0.95
CA CYS A 197 -3.05 6.46 -0.68
C CYS A 197 -3.53 6.52 0.77
N ARG A 198 -3.68 5.36 1.43
CA ARG A 198 -4.14 5.31 2.81
C ARG A 198 -3.06 5.85 3.74
N ARG A 199 -1.80 5.47 3.50
CA ARG A 199 -0.64 6.00 4.22
C ARG A 199 -0.49 7.50 3.99
N LEU A 200 -0.68 7.96 2.75
CA LEU A 200 -0.70 9.37 2.39
C LEU A 200 -1.71 10.17 3.21
N GLU A 201 -2.98 9.76 3.20
CA GLU A 201 -4.06 10.49 3.88
C GLU A 201 -3.85 10.53 5.40
N ASN A 202 -3.41 9.41 6.01
CA ASN A 202 -3.10 9.36 7.43
C ASN A 202 -1.93 10.29 7.81
N LEU A 203 -0.87 10.30 7.00
CA LEU A 203 0.29 11.15 7.23
C LEU A 203 -0.06 12.63 7.05
N LEU A 204 -0.82 12.97 6.01
CA LEU A 204 -1.23 14.34 5.75
C LEU A 204 -2.22 14.85 6.82
N GLN A 205 -3.13 14.00 7.30
CA GLN A 205 -4.02 14.33 8.41
C GLN A 205 -3.23 14.62 9.68
N SER A 206 -2.19 13.82 9.94
CA SER A 206 -1.32 14.00 11.10
C SER A 206 -0.53 15.31 11.00
N ALA A 207 0.01 15.62 9.82
CA ALA A 207 0.72 16.88 9.57
C ALA A 207 -0.18 18.11 9.71
N ALA A 208 -1.40 18.04 9.16
CA ALA A 208 -2.39 19.11 9.26
C ALA A 208 -2.89 19.36 10.69
N SER A 209 -2.78 18.37 11.58
CA SER A 209 -3.12 18.54 13.00
C SER A 209 -2.08 19.35 13.78
N LEU A 210 -0.83 19.40 13.30
CA LEU A 210 0.25 20.18 13.90
C LEU A 210 0.25 21.62 13.38
N GLU A 211 0.30 21.79 12.06
CA GLU A 211 0.44 23.10 11.43
C GLU A 211 -0.39 23.20 10.14
N SER A 212 -0.86 24.41 9.83
CA SER A 212 -1.60 24.71 8.59
C SER A 212 -0.70 24.83 7.35
N HIS A 213 0.60 25.02 7.58
CA HIS A 213 1.63 25.10 6.56
C HIS A 213 2.51 23.86 6.63
N ILE A 214 2.43 22.99 5.63
CA ILE A 214 3.10 21.68 5.63
C ILE A 214 4.37 21.76 4.79
N THR A 215 5.50 21.51 5.44
CA THR A 215 6.86 21.49 4.85
C THR A 215 7.40 20.06 4.78
N GLU A 216 8.47 19.84 4.02
CA GLU A 216 9.10 18.50 3.88
C GLU A 216 9.62 17.95 5.21
N LYS A 217 10.12 18.82 6.09
CA LYS A 217 10.65 18.45 7.39
C LYS A 217 9.59 17.82 8.30
N VAL A 218 8.41 18.44 8.37
CA VAL A 218 7.27 17.92 9.16
C VAL A 218 6.86 16.52 8.69
N ILE A 219 6.90 16.28 7.37
CA ILE A 219 6.58 14.98 6.79
C ILE A 219 7.59 13.90 7.21
N TYR A 220 8.88 14.19 7.10
CA TYR A 220 9.95 13.26 7.46
C TYR A 220 9.96 12.93 8.97
N GLU A 221 9.77 13.93 9.82
CA GLU A 221 9.66 13.75 11.27
C GLU A 221 8.47 12.85 11.66
N LEU A 222 7.29 13.11 11.09
CA LEU A 222 6.10 12.31 11.38
C LEU A 222 6.16 10.89 10.81
N ALA A 223 6.87 10.71 9.70
CA ALA A 223 6.99 9.43 9.02
C ALA A 223 8.05 8.50 9.62
N SER A 224 8.82 8.97 10.61
CA SER A 224 10.07 8.32 11.03
C SER A 224 10.91 7.97 9.81
N PHE A 225 11.24 8.98 9.01
CA PHE A 225 11.99 8.85 7.77
C PHE A 225 13.07 9.93 7.76
N ALA A 226 14.34 9.58 7.51
CA ALA A 226 15.40 10.57 7.48
C ALA A 226 15.36 11.38 6.19
N GLU A 227 15.79 12.63 6.26
CA GLU A 227 16.00 13.41 5.05
C GLU A 227 17.02 12.69 4.13
N PRO A 228 16.72 12.55 2.82
CA PRO A 228 17.62 11.89 1.87
C PRO A 228 19.05 12.42 1.89
N LYS A 229 19.18 13.73 2.15
CA LYS A 229 20.48 14.39 2.26
C LYS A 229 21.29 13.85 3.44
N GLU A 230 20.68 13.61 4.60
CA GLU A 230 21.40 13.09 5.76
C GLU A 230 21.93 11.68 5.53
N ILE A 231 21.12 10.81 4.91
CA ILE A 231 21.56 9.45 4.53
C ILE A 231 22.70 9.53 3.50
N ARG A 232 22.61 10.46 2.54
CA ARG A 232 23.69 10.68 1.56
C ARG A 232 24.97 11.18 2.23
N ASP A 233 24.87 12.11 3.16
CA ASP A 233 26.01 12.65 3.90
C ASP A 233 26.73 11.54 4.69
N VAL A 234 25.98 10.60 5.30
CA VAL A 234 26.55 9.40 5.94
C VAL A 234 27.33 8.55 4.93
N LEU A 235 26.74 8.24 3.77
CA LEU A 235 27.37 7.41 2.74
C LEU A 235 28.60 8.10 2.14
N GLU A 236 28.56 9.41 1.93
CA GLU A 236 29.70 10.18 1.45
C GLU A 236 30.86 10.23 2.46
N LEU A 237 30.57 10.38 3.76
CA LEU A 237 31.59 10.30 4.81
C LEU A 237 32.26 8.91 4.81
N ALA A 238 31.46 7.86 4.68
CA ALA A 238 31.96 6.49 4.59
C ALA A 238 32.83 6.29 3.34
N LEU A 239 32.39 6.76 2.15
CA LEU A 239 33.18 6.70 0.92
C LEU A 239 34.50 7.48 1.02
N LYS A 240 34.54 8.58 1.79
CA LYS A 240 35.75 9.36 2.09
C LYS A 240 36.63 8.72 3.18
N GLN A 241 36.36 7.47 3.54
CA GLN A 241 37.08 6.67 4.54
C GLN A 241 37.00 7.23 5.97
N LYS A 242 36.00 8.07 6.25
CA LYS A 242 35.75 8.62 7.59
C LYS A 242 34.73 7.77 8.33
N PHE A 243 35.11 6.53 8.64
CA PHE A 243 34.19 5.55 9.25
C PHE A 243 33.56 6.03 10.56
N ILE A 244 34.38 6.60 11.47
CA ILE A 244 33.89 7.07 12.77
C ILE A 244 32.87 8.20 12.59
N ASP A 245 33.18 9.18 11.74
CA ASP A 245 32.26 10.30 11.46
C ASP A 245 30.96 9.81 10.82
N ALA A 246 31.04 8.89 9.86
CA ALA A 246 29.87 8.30 9.20
C ALA A 246 29.00 7.53 10.19
N ARG A 247 29.61 6.73 11.07
CA ARG A 247 28.93 5.99 12.13
C ARG A 247 28.22 6.92 13.12
N SER A 248 28.93 7.94 13.62
CA SER A 248 28.35 8.92 14.54
C SER A 248 27.19 9.67 13.91
N LYS A 249 27.33 10.07 12.63
CA LYS A 249 26.26 10.75 11.89
C LYS A 249 25.06 9.84 11.68
N LEU A 250 25.28 8.57 11.33
CA LEU A 250 24.19 7.60 11.18
C LEU A 250 23.40 7.44 12.48
N LEU A 251 24.09 7.27 13.60
CA LEU A 251 23.46 7.13 14.91
C LEU A 251 22.68 8.40 15.31
N GLU A 252 23.25 9.58 15.06
CA GLU A 252 22.56 10.86 15.29
C GLU A 252 21.27 10.95 14.47
N THR A 253 21.33 10.65 13.17
CA THR A 253 20.16 10.65 12.29
C THR A 253 19.11 9.63 12.77
N MET A 254 19.53 8.42 13.15
CA MET A 254 18.60 7.40 13.69
C MET A 254 17.88 7.89 14.95
N LEU A 255 18.62 8.49 15.88
CA LEU A 255 18.04 9.00 17.14
C LEU A 255 17.14 10.20 16.91
N SER A 256 17.49 11.11 15.99
CA SER A 256 16.71 12.31 15.70
C SER A 256 15.34 12.00 15.10
N TYR A 257 15.25 10.99 14.21
CA TYR A 257 14.00 10.62 13.54
C TYR A 257 13.33 9.36 14.14
N GLY A 258 13.94 8.75 15.17
CA GLY A 258 13.43 7.54 15.82
C GLY A 258 13.40 6.32 14.88
N LEU A 259 14.43 6.14 14.05
CA LEU A 259 14.46 5.13 13.00
C LEU A 259 14.89 3.76 13.54
N ALA A 260 14.20 2.71 13.09
CA ALA A 260 14.69 1.34 13.22
C ALA A 260 15.75 1.05 12.13
N GLY A 261 16.67 0.11 12.39
CA GLY A 261 17.72 -0.22 11.44
C GLY A 261 17.20 -0.72 10.08
N ILE A 262 16.05 -1.41 10.09
CA ILE A 262 15.36 -1.86 8.87
C ILE A 262 14.88 -0.69 7.99
N ASP A 263 14.46 0.42 8.59
CA ASP A 263 14.00 1.59 7.84
C ASP A 263 15.19 2.34 7.26
N VAL A 264 16.28 2.43 8.03
CA VAL A 264 17.53 3.06 7.62
C VAL A 264 18.17 2.30 6.45
N ILE A 265 18.27 0.98 6.52
CA ILE A 265 18.92 0.20 5.45
C ILE A 265 18.14 0.28 4.13
N LYS A 266 16.80 0.38 4.20
CA LYS A 266 15.95 0.63 3.02
C LYS A 266 16.18 2.02 2.43
N GLN A 267 16.30 3.05 3.27
CA GLN A 267 16.61 4.41 2.81
C GLN A 267 18.02 4.48 2.20
N ILE A 268 19.00 3.81 2.80
CA ILE A 268 20.35 3.67 2.25
C ILE A 268 20.30 3.04 0.85
N GLN A 269 19.53 1.96 0.68
CA GLN A 269 19.36 1.28 -0.61
C GLN A 269 18.83 2.22 -1.69
N GLN A 270 17.86 3.09 -1.35
CA GLN A 270 17.33 4.10 -2.27
C GLN A 270 18.39 5.15 -2.65
N GLU A 271 19.20 5.60 -1.69
CA GLU A 271 20.18 6.66 -1.92
C GLU A 271 21.46 6.17 -2.64
N ILE A 272 21.81 4.88 -2.57
CA ILE A 272 22.98 4.31 -3.28
C ILE A 272 22.94 4.62 -4.78
N VAL A 273 21.77 4.58 -5.40
CA VAL A 273 21.60 4.82 -6.84
C VAL A 273 22.08 6.23 -7.23
N SER A 274 21.92 7.19 -6.32
CA SER A 274 22.29 8.60 -6.51
C SER A 274 23.78 8.89 -6.24
N LEU A 275 24.54 7.93 -5.72
CA LEU A 275 25.95 8.15 -5.37
C LEU A 275 26.81 8.32 -6.63
N PRO A 276 27.81 9.23 -6.60
CA PRO A 276 28.72 9.47 -7.71
C PRO A 276 29.85 8.41 -7.77
N ILE A 277 29.49 7.13 -7.79
CA ILE A 277 30.42 5.99 -7.85
C ILE A 277 30.14 5.11 -9.08
N PRO A 278 31.11 4.30 -9.57
CA PRO A 278 30.89 3.36 -10.67
C PRO A 278 29.73 2.38 -10.41
N GLU A 279 28.99 2.03 -11.47
CA GLU A 279 27.83 1.11 -11.37
C GLU A 279 28.16 -0.23 -10.72
N ARG A 280 29.36 -0.78 -10.97
CA ARG A 280 29.81 -2.03 -10.32
C ARG A 280 29.88 -1.90 -8.79
N GLN A 281 30.33 -0.75 -8.30
CA GLN A 281 30.39 -0.49 -6.86
C GLN A 281 28.98 -0.27 -6.28
N LYS A 282 28.08 0.41 -7.00
CA LYS A 282 26.68 0.52 -6.61
C LYS A 282 26.02 -0.85 -6.46
N MET A 283 26.21 -1.74 -7.44
CA MET A 283 25.69 -3.11 -7.40
C MET A 283 26.19 -3.89 -6.17
N LEU A 284 27.48 -3.78 -5.86
CA LEU A 284 28.07 -4.40 -4.68
C LEU A 284 27.46 -3.85 -3.37
N LEU A 285 27.25 -2.54 -3.28
CA LEU A 285 26.61 -1.95 -2.10
C LEU A 285 25.15 -2.39 -1.96
N ILE A 286 24.41 -2.47 -3.06
CA ILE A 286 23.02 -2.96 -3.05
C ILE A 286 22.94 -4.41 -2.58
N GLU A 287 23.85 -5.28 -3.04
CA GLU A 287 23.96 -6.66 -2.55
C GLU A 287 24.18 -6.69 -1.02
N LYS A 288 25.08 -5.84 -0.53
CA LYS A 288 25.41 -5.77 0.90
C LYS A 288 24.29 -5.17 1.76
N CYS A 289 23.48 -4.26 1.21
CA CYS A 289 22.23 -3.85 1.83
C CYS A 289 21.28 -5.04 2.01
N GLY A 290 21.13 -5.88 0.97
CA GLY A 290 20.27 -7.07 1.04
C GLY A 290 20.73 -8.08 2.10
N GLU A 291 22.04 -8.32 2.21
CA GLU A 291 22.60 -9.17 3.28
C GLU A 291 22.33 -8.59 4.68
N ALA A 292 22.52 -7.29 4.86
CA ALA A 292 22.27 -6.62 6.13
C ALA A 292 20.78 -6.66 6.51
N GLU A 293 19.88 -6.34 5.57
CA GLU A 293 18.43 -6.41 5.77
C GLU A 293 17.97 -7.83 6.13
N PHE A 294 18.49 -8.85 5.43
CA PHE A 294 18.18 -10.25 5.72
C PHE A 294 18.61 -10.63 7.15
N ARG A 295 19.83 -10.29 7.56
CA ARG A 295 20.33 -10.58 8.92
C ARG A 295 19.53 -9.87 10.01
N MET A 296 19.13 -8.62 9.78
CA MET A 296 18.27 -7.89 10.71
C MET A 296 16.89 -8.56 10.84
N THR A 297 16.32 -9.00 9.71
CA THR A 297 15.03 -9.72 9.69
C THR A 297 15.09 -11.04 10.46
N GLU A 298 16.24 -11.73 10.42
CA GLU A 298 16.51 -12.94 11.22
C GLU A 298 16.80 -12.67 12.71
N GLY A 299 16.74 -11.40 13.16
CA GLY A 299 16.90 -11.02 14.56
C GLY A 299 18.33 -10.66 14.99
N SER A 300 19.22 -10.32 14.04
CA SER A 300 20.55 -9.80 14.37
C SER A 300 20.47 -8.38 14.95
N ASP A 301 21.50 -7.99 15.70
CA ASP A 301 21.63 -6.61 16.20
C ASP A 301 21.73 -5.60 15.05
N GLU A 302 20.79 -4.65 15.02
CA GLU A 302 20.62 -3.69 13.93
C GLU A 302 21.82 -2.74 13.80
N TYR A 303 22.33 -2.24 14.92
CA TYR A 303 23.46 -1.31 14.94
C TYR A 303 24.73 -1.98 14.41
N LEU A 304 25.00 -3.22 14.82
CA LEU A 304 26.14 -3.97 14.33
C LEU A 304 26.05 -4.24 12.83
N GLN A 305 24.87 -4.59 12.30
CA GLN A 305 24.70 -4.79 10.86
C GLN A 305 24.86 -3.50 10.06
N LEU A 306 24.36 -2.37 10.57
CA LEU A 306 24.56 -1.05 9.94
C LEU A 306 26.03 -0.63 9.96
N GLU A 307 26.74 -0.83 11.07
CA GLU A 307 28.19 -0.56 11.16
C GLU A 307 28.98 -1.44 10.19
N ALA A 308 28.65 -2.73 10.09
CA ALA A 308 29.26 -3.64 9.14
C ALA A 308 29.02 -3.21 7.69
N PHE A 309 27.81 -2.73 7.39
CA PHE A 309 27.50 -2.15 6.09
C PHE A 309 28.33 -0.89 5.81
N LEU A 310 28.40 0.07 6.74
CA LEU A 310 29.23 1.27 6.60
C LEU A 310 30.71 0.93 6.40
N ALA A 311 31.23 -0.07 7.11
CA ALA A 311 32.61 -0.54 6.91
C ALA A 311 32.82 -1.04 5.47
N LYS A 312 31.82 -1.69 4.87
CA LYS A 312 31.90 -2.10 3.46
C LYS A 312 31.87 -0.91 2.50
N VAL A 313 31.08 0.13 2.78
CA VAL A 313 31.10 1.40 2.00
C VAL A 313 32.48 2.04 2.04
N VAL A 314 33.16 2.04 3.19
CA VAL A 314 34.53 2.55 3.34
C VAL A 314 35.53 1.77 2.48
N LEU A 315 35.43 0.44 2.45
CA LEU A 315 36.30 -0.40 1.62
C LEU A 315 36.12 -0.08 0.13
N VAL A 316 34.88 0.06 -0.32
CA VAL A 316 34.55 0.49 -1.69
C VAL A 316 35.17 1.85 -2.00
N GLY A 317 35.05 2.83 -1.09
CA GLY A 317 35.66 4.15 -1.23
C GLY A 317 37.20 4.13 -1.27
N SER A 318 37.83 3.10 -0.69
CA SER A 318 39.28 2.90 -0.76
C SER A 318 39.78 2.21 -2.03
N GLY A 319 38.87 1.80 -2.93
CA GLY A 319 39.21 1.03 -4.13
C GLY A 319 39.54 -0.43 -3.85
N LYS A 320 39.27 -0.93 -2.64
CA LYS A 320 39.41 -2.34 -2.26
C LYS A 320 38.06 -3.02 -2.41
N GLU A 321 37.95 -3.90 -3.42
CA GLU A 321 36.75 -4.73 -3.63
C GLU A 321 36.51 -5.73 -2.49
#